data_AF-A0A352S9V5-F1
#
_entry.id   AF-A0A352S9V5-F1
#
_cell.length_a   1.000
_cell.length_b   1.000
_cell.length_c   1.000
_cell.angle_alpha   90.00
_cell.angle_beta   90.00
_cell.angle_gamma   90.00
#
_symmetry.space_group_name_H-M   'P 1'
#
loop_
_entity.id
_entity.type
_entity.pdbx_description
1 polymer ?
#
loop_
_entity_poly.entity_id
_entity_poly.type
_entity_poly.pdbx_seq_one_letter_code
_entity_poly.pdbx_strand_id
1 'polypeptide(L)'
;MNTVAILISAFLLSVFALGAFIWSMRKGLFDTSPAAARVIFADEEAGHPEDPASARHGIVDRSREEADRSSAPVVFLFICCAMVWLLVASVAGLTASIKLHEPDLLASVPWLSFGRIRTIHLNAVAYGWAPMAGLGIAIFLLPRLLKTELMGGRWAVLGAALWNAGLIAGIGSIAAGISDGLEWLEIPWQVDILFVIGGAFVGFPLVLTLVNRKVDHLYVSVWYMGCALFWFPVLFLVA
;
A
#
# COMPACT_ATOMS: atom_id res chain seq x y z
N MET A 1 11.76 -23.02 18.81
CA MET A 1 13.05 -22.35 18.52
C MET A 1 13.49 -21.58 19.75
N ASN A 2 14.77 -21.59 20.10
CA ASN A 2 15.29 -20.85 21.26
C ASN A 2 15.36 -19.34 20.92
N THR A 3 14.64 -18.49 21.66
CA THR A 3 14.58 -17.04 21.46
C THR A 3 15.97 -16.40 21.43
N VAL A 4 16.89 -16.88 22.28
CA VAL A 4 18.27 -16.40 22.32
C VAL A 4 19.00 -16.72 21.01
N ALA A 5 18.78 -17.91 20.45
CA ALA A 5 19.37 -18.28 19.17
C ALA A 5 18.83 -17.41 18.03
N ILE A 6 17.53 -17.08 18.03
CA ILE A 6 16.94 -16.17 17.03
C ILE A 6 17.55 -14.78 17.12
N LEU A 7 17.65 -14.22 18.33
CA LEU A 7 18.20 -12.88 18.55
C LEU A 7 19.68 -12.79 18.17
N ILE A 8 20.49 -13.77 18.58
CA ILE A 8 21.91 -13.84 18.20
C ILE A 8 22.05 -14.00 16.68
N SER A 9 21.24 -14.84 16.05
CA SER A 9 21.27 -15.01 14.59
C SER A 9 20.93 -13.70 13.86
N ALA A 10 19.88 -13.00 14.30
CA ALA A 10 19.48 -11.72 13.72
C ALA A 10 20.56 -10.64 13.90
N PHE A 11 21.19 -10.59 15.07
CA PHE A 11 22.30 -9.67 15.34
C PHE A 11 23.53 -9.96 14.48
N LEU A 12 23.94 -11.23 14.38
CA LEU A 12 25.09 -11.61 13.54
C LEU A 12 24.81 -11.34 12.06
N LEU A 13 23.59 -11.63 11.60
CA LEU A 13 23.16 -11.33 10.23
C LEU A 13 23.21 -9.83 9.94
N SER A 14 22.76 -8.98 10.86
CA SER A 14 22.78 -7.52 10.67
C SER A 14 24.19 -6.94 10.66
N VAL A 15 25.08 -7.42 11.54
CA VAL A 15 26.50 -7.02 11.55
C VAL A 15 27.19 -7.46 10.26
N PHE A 16 26.93 -8.68 9.80
CA PHE A 16 27.48 -9.17 8.53
C PHE A 16 26.95 -8.34 7.34
N ALA A 17 25.64 -8.07 7.29
CA ALA A 17 25.02 -7.25 6.25
C ALA A 17 25.61 -5.83 6.23
N LEU A 18 25.84 -5.22 7.39
CA LEU A 18 26.49 -3.91 7.50
C LEU A 18 27.93 -3.96 6.99
N GLY A 19 28.71 -4.98 7.37
CA GLY A 19 30.07 -5.17 6.87
C GLY A 19 30.13 -5.36 5.35
N ALA A 20 29.21 -6.17 4.80
CA ALA A 20 29.06 -6.36 3.37
C ALA A 20 28.67 -5.05 2.65
N PHE A 21 27.77 -4.26 3.24
CA PHE A 21 27.37 -2.96 2.72
C PHE A 21 28.53 -1.96 2.69
N ILE A 22 29.29 -1.83 3.78
CA ILE A 22 30.47 -0.95 3.86
C ILE A 22 31.54 -1.39 2.85
N TRP A 23 31.81 -2.71 2.75
CA TRP A 23 32.73 -3.26 1.77
C TRP A 23 32.28 -2.96 0.34
N SER A 24 30.98 -3.09 0.06
CA SER A 24 30.38 -2.77 -1.24
C SER A 24 30.56 -1.29 -1.61
N MET A 25 30.29 -0.36 -0.67
CA MET A 25 30.53 1.06 -0.88
C MET A 25 32.02 1.35 -1.13
N ARG A 26 32.93 0.72 -0.36
CA ARG A 26 34.37 0.87 -0.55
C ARG A 26 34.85 0.38 -1.92
N LYS A 27 34.22 -0.68 -2.44
CA LYS A 27 34.55 -1.26 -3.75
C LYS A 27 33.92 -0.49 -4.93
N GLY A 28 33.12 0.54 -4.67
CA GLY A 28 32.46 1.33 -5.72
C GLY A 28 31.44 0.51 -6.52
N LEU A 29 30.82 -0.50 -5.90
CA LEU A 29 29.81 -1.34 -6.56
C LEU A 29 28.47 -0.61 -6.77
N PHE A 30 28.29 0.57 -6.18
CA PHE A 30 27.12 1.41 -6.36
C PHE A 30 27.38 2.46 -7.44
N ASP A 31 26.43 2.61 -8.35
CA ASP A 31 26.41 3.73 -9.28
C ASP A 31 26.14 5.02 -8.51
N THR A 32 27.12 5.94 -8.48
CA THR A 32 26.98 7.26 -7.85
C THR A 32 26.36 8.29 -8.79
N SER A 33 25.96 7.89 -9.99
CA SER A 33 25.30 8.75 -10.96
C SER A 33 23.96 9.26 -10.39
N PRO A 34 23.70 10.58 -10.43
CA PRO A 34 22.40 11.13 -10.08
C PRO A 34 21.33 10.84 -11.15
N ALA A 35 21.65 10.08 -12.21
CA ALA A 35 20.74 9.78 -13.31
C ALA A 35 19.40 9.21 -12.82
N ALA A 36 19.41 8.25 -11.89
CA ALA A 36 18.18 7.67 -11.34
C ALA A 36 17.32 8.70 -10.58
N ALA A 37 17.94 9.63 -9.86
CA ALA A 37 17.24 10.69 -9.14
C ALA A 37 16.68 11.77 -10.09
N ARG A 38 17.29 11.95 -11.27
CA ARG A 38 16.85 12.92 -12.28
C ARG A 38 15.68 12.45 -13.13
N VAL A 39 15.35 11.16 -13.11
CA VAL A 39 14.24 10.58 -13.89
C VAL A 39 12.89 11.27 -13.62
N ILE A 40 12.69 11.79 -12.40
CA ILE A 40 11.44 12.44 -12.01
C ILE A 40 11.23 13.81 -12.69
N PHE A 41 12.32 14.45 -13.12
CA PHE A 41 12.27 15.78 -13.72
C PHE A 41 12.10 15.68 -15.25
N ALA A 42 11.40 16.66 -15.80
CA ALA A 42 11.39 16.97 -17.22
C ALA A 42 12.73 17.60 -17.65
N ASP A 43 12.94 17.65 -18.96
CA ASP A 43 14.13 18.32 -19.51
C ASP A 43 14.14 19.78 -19.06
N GLU A 44 15.27 20.23 -18.50
CA GLU A 44 15.47 21.58 -17.94
C GLU A 44 14.67 21.93 -16.68
N GLU A 45 13.93 20.99 -16.07
CA GLU A 45 13.20 21.23 -14.81
C GLU A 45 14.12 21.14 -13.57
N ALA A 46 15.14 20.28 -13.63
CA ALA A 46 16.02 20.03 -12.49
C ALA A 46 16.76 21.29 -12.03
N GLY A 47 16.50 21.72 -10.80
CA GLY A 47 17.10 22.94 -10.21
C GLY A 47 16.19 24.17 -10.24
N HIS A 48 15.01 24.07 -10.86
CA HIS A 48 13.98 25.10 -10.81
C HIS A 48 12.82 24.62 -9.92
N PRO A 49 12.54 25.28 -8.77
CA PRO A 49 11.39 24.93 -7.95
C PRO A 49 10.09 25.12 -8.73
N GLU A 50 9.22 24.11 -8.75
CA GLU A 50 7.83 24.29 -9.16
C GLU A 50 7.12 25.17 -8.11
N ASP A 51 6.84 26.43 -8.46
CA ASP A 51 6.02 27.32 -7.66
C ASP A 51 4.58 27.31 -8.22
N PRO A 52 3.62 26.64 -7.56
CA PRO A 52 2.24 26.59 -8.03
C PRO A 52 1.53 27.96 -7.98
N ALA A 53 2.08 28.95 -7.28
CA ALA A 53 1.57 30.32 -7.25
C ALA A 53 2.25 31.25 -8.27
N SER A 54 3.30 30.78 -8.95
CA SER A 54 4.00 31.54 -9.98
C SER A 54 3.14 31.67 -11.25
N ALA A 55 3.09 32.87 -11.83
CA ALA A 55 2.44 33.14 -13.11
C ALA A 55 3.16 32.48 -14.31
N ARG A 56 4.38 31.96 -14.13
CA ARG A 56 5.00 31.06 -15.11
C ARG A 56 4.33 29.71 -14.95
N HIS A 57 3.55 29.29 -15.96
CA HIS A 57 3.29 27.87 -16.14
C HIS A 57 4.65 27.17 -16.16
N GLY A 58 4.86 26.22 -15.25
CA GLY A 58 6.06 25.40 -15.21
C GLY A 58 6.30 24.72 -16.56
N ILE A 59 7.50 24.16 -16.76
CA ILE A 59 7.81 23.38 -17.95
C ILE A 59 6.79 22.23 -18.04
N VAL A 60 5.91 22.29 -19.04
CA VAL A 60 4.82 21.32 -19.20
C VAL A 60 5.41 20.01 -19.70
N ASP A 61 5.53 19.03 -18.79
CA ASP A 61 5.89 17.67 -19.16
C ASP A 61 4.65 16.93 -19.68
N ARG A 62 4.53 16.86 -21.01
CA ARG A 62 3.46 16.10 -21.68
C ARG A 62 3.39 14.64 -21.20
N SER A 63 4.52 14.01 -20.89
CA SER A 63 4.52 12.62 -20.41
C SER A 63 3.89 12.48 -19.03
N ARG A 64 4.04 13.50 -18.17
CA ARG A 64 3.41 13.57 -16.86
C ARG A 64 1.90 13.79 -16.97
N GLU A 65 1.46 14.67 -17.87
CA GLU A 65 0.04 14.91 -18.12
C GLU A 65 -0.67 13.66 -18.68
N GLU A 66 -0.04 12.93 -19.59
CA GLU A 66 -0.56 11.66 -20.14
C GLU A 66 -0.68 10.59 -19.04
N ALA A 67 0.37 10.44 -18.22
CA ALA A 67 0.37 9.55 -17.07
C ALA A 67 -0.74 9.89 -16.06
N ASP A 68 -0.92 11.18 -15.76
CA ASP A 68 -1.97 11.66 -14.84
C ASP A 68 -3.36 11.40 -15.38
N ARG A 69 -3.61 11.75 -16.65
CA ARG A 69 -4.91 11.53 -17.29
C ARG A 69 -5.27 10.04 -17.33
N SER A 70 -4.30 9.16 -17.55
CA SER A 70 -4.52 7.71 -17.60
C SER A 70 -4.86 7.10 -16.23
N SER A 71 -4.29 7.66 -15.15
CA SER A 71 -4.40 7.11 -13.78
C SER A 71 -5.48 7.78 -12.94
N ALA A 72 -5.80 9.06 -13.21
CA ALA A 72 -6.71 9.90 -12.43
C ALA A 72 -8.03 9.25 -11.99
N PRO A 73 -8.85 8.63 -12.87
CA PRO A 73 -10.12 8.06 -12.43
C PRO A 73 -9.94 6.86 -11.48
N VAL A 74 -8.89 6.07 -11.68
CA VAL A 74 -8.58 4.92 -10.81
C VAL A 74 -8.06 5.43 -9.46
N VAL A 75 -7.13 6.39 -9.48
CA VAL A 75 -6.62 7.02 -8.25
C VAL A 75 -7.76 7.63 -7.44
N PHE A 76 -8.66 8.37 -8.10
CA PHE A 76 -9.82 8.96 -7.45
C PHE A 76 -10.68 7.92 -6.73
N LEU A 77 -11.00 6.80 -7.40
CA LEU A 77 -11.74 5.70 -6.79
C LEU A 77 -11.04 5.17 -5.52
N PHE A 78 -9.75 4.86 -5.62
CA PHE A 78 -8.98 4.30 -4.51
C PHE A 78 -8.91 5.27 -3.32
N ILE A 79 -8.65 6.55 -3.56
CA ILE A 79 -8.59 7.56 -2.50
C ILE A 79 -9.97 7.80 -1.87
N CYS A 80 -11.05 7.81 -2.65
CA CYS A 80 -12.41 7.86 -2.11
C CYS A 80 -12.71 6.65 -1.20
N CYS A 81 -12.39 5.42 -1.65
CA CYS A 81 -12.52 4.22 -0.82
C CYS A 81 -11.66 4.32 0.45
N ALA A 82 -10.42 4.79 0.34
CA ALA A 82 -9.52 4.97 1.48
C ALA A 82 -10.11 5.93 2.53
N MET A 83 -10.68 7.06 2.09
CA MET A 83 -11.32 8.03 2.98
C MET A 83 -12.53 7.44 3.70
N VAL A 84 -13.38 6.69 2.99
CA VAL A 84 -14.54 6.01 3.59
C VAL A 84 -14.09 5.03 4.66
N TRP A 85 -13.10 4.18 4.36
CA TRP A 85 -12.58 3.22 5.34
C TRP A 85 -11.84 3.89 6.50
N LEU A 86 -11.15 5.01 6.27
CA LEU A 86 -10.54 5.79 7.34
C LEU A 86 -11.61 6.27 8.32
N LEU A 87 -12.75 6.76 7.82
CA LEU A 87 -13.85 7.20 8.66
C LEU A 87 -14.44 6.03 9.46
N VAL A 88 -14.75 4.91 8.80
CA VAL A 88 -15.28 3.70 9.46
C VAL A 88 -14.31 3.18 10.52
N ALA A 89 -13.02 3.09 10.18
CA ALA A 89 -11.98 2.65 11.08
C ALA A 89 -11.83 3.61 12.28
N SER A 90 -11.86 4.92 12.05
CA SER A 90 -11.71 5.92 13.11
C SER A 90 -12.91 5.91 14.07
N VAL A 91 -14.13 5.74 13.56
CA VAL A 91 -15.34 5.61 14.40
C VAL A 91 -15.28 4.34 15.24
N ALA A 92 -14.89 3.21 14.66
CA ALA A 92 -14.72 1.95 15.40
C ALA A 92 -13.61 2.07 16.46
N GLY A 93 -12.48 2.72 16.11
CA GLY A 93 -11.36 2.95 17.02
C GLY A 93 -11.71 3.88 18.18
N LEU A 94 -12.45 4.95 17.90
CA LEU A 94 -12.98 5.85 18.93
C LEU A 94 -13.93 5.11 19.86
N THR A 95 -14.84 4.29 19.31
CA THR A 95 -15.77 3.48 20.10
C THR A 95 -15.03 2.48 21.00
N ALA A 96 -14.01 1.81 20.46
CA ALA A 96 -13.15 0.91 21.23
C ALA A 96 -12.41 1.64 22.35
N SER A 97 -11.89 2.85 22.07
CA SER A 97 -11.21 3.69 23.05
C SER A 97 -12.12 4.11 24.19
N ILE A 98 -13.34 4.57 23.91
CA ILE A 98 -14.33 4.95 24.94
C ILE A 98 -14.64 3.76 25.86
N LYS A 99 -14.77 2.54 25.30
CA LYS A 99 -15.02 1.32 26.09
C LYS A 99 -13.90 0.92 27.05
N LEU A 100 -12.67 1.43 26.86
CA LEU A 100 -11.60 1.25 27.86
C LEU A 100 -11.86 2.10 29.12
N HIS A 101 -12.60 3.21 28.99
CA HIS A 101 -12.99 4.06 30.10
C HIS A 101 -14.36 3.68 30.68
N GLU A 102 -15.30 3.31 29.83
CA GLU A 102 -16.67 2.92 30.19
C GLU A 102 -17.05 1.57 29.56
N PRO A 103 -16.71 0.42 30.20
CA PRO A 103 -16.87 -0.90 29.61
C PRO A 103 -18.33 -1.30 29.31
N ASP A 104 -19.26 -0.81 30.12
CA ASP A 104 -20.69 -1.16 30.02
C ASP A 104 -21.40 -0.42 28.87
N LEU A 105 -20.80 0.64 28.34
CA LEU A 105 -21.34 1.40 27.22
C LEU A 105 -21.52 0.47 26.01
N LEU A 106 -22.75 0.35 25.50
CA LEU A 106 -23.11 -0.49 24.34
C LEU A 106 -22.78 -1.99 24.52
N ALA A 107 -22.68 -2.48 25.77
CA ALA A 107 -22.38 -3.89 26.05
C ALA A 107 -23.54 -4.83 25.69
N SER A 108 -24.78 -4.33 25.66
CA SER A 108 -25.97 -5.09 25.26
C SER A 108 -26.03 -5.45 23.77
N VAL A 109 -25.18 -4.82 22.94
CA VAL A 109 -25.13 -5.02 21.50
C VAL A 109 -23.90 -5.86 21.14
N PRO A 110 -24.06 -7.13 20.72
CA PRO A 110 -22.93 -8.08 20.63
C PRO A 110 -21.78 -7.63 19.72
N TRP A 111 -22.09 -7.08 18.55
CA TRP A 111 -21.08 -6.62 17.57
C TRP A 111 -20.34 -5.34 18.00
N LEU A 112 -20.89 -4.60 18.98
CA LEU A 112 -20.24 -3.46 19.60
C LEU A 112 -19.45 -3.85 20.86
N SER A 113 -19.41 -5.13 21.26
CA SER A 113 -18.53 -5.58 22.34
C SER A 113 -17.06 -5.18 22.08
N PHE A 114 -16.30 -4.91 23.14
CA PHE A 114 -14.93 -4.39 23.02
C PHE A 114 -14.04 -5.24 22.10
N GLY A 115 -14.08 -6.56 22.27
CA GLY A 115 -13.31 -7.49 21.43
C GLY A 115 -13.63 -7.34 19.94
N ARG A 116 -14.92 -7.33 19.58
CA ARG A 116 -15.34 -7.26 18.17
C ARG A 116 -15.08 -5.89 17.57
N ILE A 117 -15.42 -4.80 18.27
CA ILE A 117 -15.21 -3.45 17.72
C ILE A 117 -13.73 -3.10 17.57
N ARG A 118 -12.85 -3.60 18.46
CA ARG A 118 -11.39 -3.51 18.30
C ARG A 118 -10.94 -4.25 17.03
N THR A 119 -11.39 -5.49 16.84
CA THR A 119 -11.01 -6.27 15.67
C THR A 119 -11.52 -5.63 14.37
N ILE A 120 -12.74 -5.10 14.36
CA ILE A 120 -13.29 -4.31 13.24
C ILE A 120 -12.42 -3.09 12.95
N HIS A 121 -12.03 -2.34 13.98
CA HIS A 121 -11.14 -1.18 13.82
C HIS A 121 -9.82 -1.58 13.16
N LEU A 122 -9.11 -2.56 13.72
CA LEU A 122 -7.80 -2.97 13.22
C LEU A 122 -7.87 -3.47 11.77
N ASN A 123 -8.88 -4.28 11.44
CA ASN A 123 -9.07 -4.78 10.07
C ASN A 123 -9.49 -3.66 9.10
N ALA A 124 -10.34 -2.72 9.51
CA ALA A 124 -10.72 -1.58 8.68
C ALA A 124 -9.53 -0.64 8.40
N VAL A 125 -8.60 -0.47 9.36
CA VAL A 125 -7.34 0.27 9.14
C VAL A 125 -6.43 -0.52 8.18
N ALA A 126 -6.15 -1.78 8.50
CA ALA A 126 -5.12 -2.59 7.84
C ALA A 126 -5.51 -3.08 6.45
N TYR A 127 -6.75 -3.49 6.26
CA TYR A 127 -7.27 -3.98 4.98
C TYR A 127 -8.13 -2.95 4.24
N GLY A 128 -8.66 -1.94 4.92
CA GLY A 128 -9.46 -0.89 4.28
C GLY A 128 -8.65 0.34 3.91
N TRP A 129 -8.34 1.16 4.90
CA TRP A 129 -7.71 2.46 4.66
C TRP A 129 -6.30 2.32 4.07
N ALA A 130 -5.41 1.55 4.72
CA ALA A 130 -4.00 1.51 4.35
C ALA A 130 -3.75 0.97 2.92
N PRO A 131 -4.37 -0.13 2.46
CA PRO A 131 -4.15 -0.65 1.11
C PRO A 131 -4.80 0.25 0.06
N MET A 132 -5.98 0.80 0.32
CA MET A 132 -6.65 1.71 -0.63
C MET A 132 -5.83 2.99 -0.82
N ALA A 133 -5.29 3.56 0.26
CA ALA A 133 -4.39 4.71 0.17
C ALA A 133 -3.07 4.34 -0.51
N GLY A 134 -2.41 3.26 -0.07
CA GLY A 134 -1.11 2.84 -0.57
C GLY A 134 -1.13 2.45 -2.06
N LEU A 135 -2.12 1.65 -2.47
CA LEU A 135 -2.30 1.26 -3.87
C LEU A 135 -2.75 2.46 -4.73
N GLY A 136 -3.62 3.32 -4.21
CA GLY A 136 -3.99 4.57 -4.91
C GLY A 136 -2.80 5.47 -5.18
N ILE A 137 -1.92 5.64 -4.19
CA ILE A 137 -0.65 6.39 -4.34
C ILE A 137 0.29 5.68 -5.32
N ALA A 138 0.38 4.35 -5.28
CA ALA A 138 1.21 3.60 -6.22
C ALA A 138 0.73 3.73 -7.67
N ILE A 139 -0.59 3.64 -7.90
CA ILE A 139 -1.23 3.82 -9.20
C ILE A 139 -1.01 5.25 -9.73
N PHE A 140 -0.89 6.23 -8.85
CA PHE A 140 -0.56 7.61 -9.21
C PHE A 140 0.94 7.80 -9.53
N LEU A 141 1.82 7.26 -8.69
CA LEU A 141 3.27 7.47 -8.79
C LEU A 141 3.93 6.63 -9.88
N LEU A 142 3.53 5.36 -10.08
CA LEU A 142 4.19 4.47 -11.04
C LEU A 142 4.20 5.04 -12.47
N PRO A 143 3.04 5.43 -13.05
CA PRO A 143 2.99 5.98 -14.41
C PRO A 143 3.95 7.16 -14.60
N ARG A 144 3.98 8.09 -13.62
CA ARG A 144 4.87 9.26 -13.62
C ARG A 144 6.34 8.88 -13.59
N LEU A 145 6.73 8.04 -12.63
CA LEU A 145 8.13 7.65 -12.43
C LEU A 145 8.68 6.77 -13.56
N LEU A 146 7.80 6.06 -14.26
CA LEU A 146 8.14 5.18 -15.38
C LEU A 146 7.98 5.84 -16.75
N LYS A 147 7.53 7.10 -16.78
CA LYS A 147 7.21 7.88 -17.99
C LYS A 147 6.30 7.12 -18.96
N THR A 148 5.28 6.44 -18.43
CA THR A 148 4.36 5.59 -19.21
C THR A 148 2.93 5.75 -18.70
N GLU A 149 1.93 5.48 -19.52
CA GLU A 149 0.52 5.52 -19.10
C GLU A 149 0.19 4.30 -18.23
N LEU A 150 -0.82 4.43 -17.36
CA LEU A 150 -1.32 3.32 -16.56
C LEU A 150 -1.91 2.24 -17.46
N MET A 151 -1.25 1.09 -17.52
CA MET A 151 -1.71 -0.02 -18.35
C MET A 151 -2.75 -0.86 -17.63
N GLY A 152 -3.93 -1.02 -18.22
CA GLY A 152 -4.95 -1.94 -17.71
C GLY A 152 -5.75 -1.43 -16.52
N GLY A 153 -5.93 -0.11 -16.36
CA GLY A 153 -6.65 0.49 -15.21
C GLY A 153 -8.05 -0.09 -14.92
N ARG A 154 -8.74 -0.68 -15.90
CA ARG A 154 -10.02 -1.40 -15.72
C ARG A 154 -9.90 -2.60 -14.76
N TRP A 155 -8.77 -3.31 -14.81
CA TRP A 155 -8.50 -4.41 -13.88
C TRP A 155 -8.29 -3.90 -12.46
N ALA A 156 -7.63 -2.75 -12.28
CA ALA A 156 -7.48 -2.14 -10.97
C ALA A 156 -8.84 -1.73 -10.36
N VAL A 157 -9.77 -1.23 -11.18
CA VAL A 157 -11.15 -0.93 -10.74
C VAL A 157 -11.90 -2.20 -10.31
N LEU A 158 -11.80 -3.28 -11.10
CA LEU A 158 -12.39 -4.57 -10.73
C LEU A 158 -11.79 -5.12 -9.44
N GLY A 159 -10.46 -5.07 -9.32
CA GLY A 159 -9.73 -5.49 -8.13
C GLY A 159 -10.15 -4.70 -6.89
N ALA A 160 -10.29 -3.38 -7.01
CA ALA A 160 -10.81 -2.53 -5.94
C ALA A 160 -12.23 -2.91 -5.53
N ALA A 161 -13.12 -3.19 -6.50
CA ALA A 161 -14.48 -3.60 -6.21
C ALA A 161 -14.52 -4.94 -5.43
N LEU A 162 -13.75 -5.93 -5.87
CA LEU A 162 -13.64 -7.23 -5.19
C LEU A 162 -13.04 -7.10 -3.78
N TRP A 163 -12.00 -6.29 -3.64
CA TRP A 163 -11.37 -6.02 -2.35
C TRP A 163 -12.34 -5.35 -1.37
N ASN A 164 -13.07 -4.32 -1.81
CA ASN A 164 -14.07 -3.65 -0.98
C ASN A 164 -15.22 -4.60 -0.61
N ALA A 165 -15.68 -5.44 -1.55
CA ALA A 165 -16.69 -6.46 -1.27
C ALA A 165 -16.20 -7.48 -0.23
N GLY A 166 -14.96 -7.94 -0.37
CA GLY A 166 -14.29 -8.81 0.61
C GLY A 166 -14.21 -8.15 1.98
N LEU A 167 -13.82 -6.88 2.05
CA LEU A 167 -13.72 -6.16 3.33
C LEU A 167 -15.07 -5.94 4.00
N ILE A 168 -16.12 -5.61 3.25
CA ILE A 168 -17.48 -5.51 3.79
C ILE A 168 -17.92 -6.86 4.36
N ALA A 169 -17.68 -7.96 3.62
CA ALA A 169 -18.00 -9.31 4.09
C ALA A 169 -17.16 -9.72 5.31
N GLY A 170 -15.88 -9.36 5.35
CA GLY A 170 -14.96 -9.67 6.45
C GLY A 170 -15.31 -8.94 7.74
N ILE A 171 -15.55 -7.63 7.66
CA ILE A 171 -16.04 -6.83 8.80
C ILE A 171 -17.42 -7.34 9.26
N GLY A 172 -18.32 -7.69 8.32
CA GLY A 172 -19.60 -8.31 8.63
C GLY A 172 -19.47 -9.63 9.37
N SER A 173 -18.49 -10.47 8.97
CA SER A 173 -18.19 -11.74 9.62
C SER A 173 -17.68 -11.53 11.06
N ILE A 174 -16.73 -10.61 11.26
CA ILE A 174 -16.23 -10.24 12.58
C ILE A 174 -17.36 -9.68 13.46
N ALA A 175 -18.22 -8.83 12.91
CA ALA A 175 -19.38 -8.30 13.62
C ALA A 175 -20.35 -9.41 14.07
N ALA A 176 -20.58 -10.42 13.21
CA ALA A 176 -21.36 -11.62 13.54
C ALA A 176 -20.66 -12.53 14.58
N GLY A 177 -19.34 -12.37 14.77
CA GLY A 177 -18.53 -13.18 15.68
C GLY A 177 -17.87 -14.38 15.02
N ILE A 178 -17.80 -14.38 13.69
CA ILE A 178 -17.11 -15.39 12.89
C ILE A 178 -15.71 -14.85 12.60
N SER A 179 -14.69 -15.47 13.20
CA SER A 179 -13.30 -15.04 13.08
C SER A 179 -12.35 -16.20 13.35
N ASP A 180 -11.20 -16.19 12.68
CA ASP A 180 -10.15 -17.21 12.85
C ASP A 180 -9.29 -16.96 14.12
N GLY A 181 -9.43 -15.81 14.77
CA GLY A 181 -8.82 -15.49 16.07
C GLY A 181 -7.31 -15.22 16.03
N LEU A 182 -6.70 -15.21 14.85
CA LEU A 182 -5.31 -14.83 14.63
C LEU A 182 -5.22 -13.32 14.38
N GLU A 183 -4.40 -12.61 15.14
CA GLU A 183 -4.26 -11.16 14.96
C GLU A 183 -3.74 -10.85 13.55
N TRP A 184 -4.39 -9.91 12.86
CA TRP A 184 -4.20 -9.57 11.44
C TRP A 184 -4.75 -10.57 10.42
N LEU A 185 -5.24 -11.73 10.84
CA LEU A 185 -5.88 -12.75 10.00
C LEU A 185 -7.21 -13.15 10.62
N GLU A 186 -7.97 -12.16 11.11
CA GLU A 186 -9.24 -12.41 11.79
C GLU A 186 -10.38 -12.69 10.83
N ILE A 187 -10.25 -12.29 9.57
CA ILE A 187 -11.25 -12.51 8.51
C ILE A 187 -11.20 -13.99 8.10
N PRO A 188 -12.34 -14.68 7.97
CA PRO A 188 -12.34 -16.09 7.56
C PRO A 188 -11.77 -16.30 6.15
N TRP A 189 -11.03 -17.39 5.96
CA TRP A 189 -10.36 -17.72 4.68
C TRP A 189 -11.29 -17.71 3.45
N GLN A 190 -12.60 -17.96 3.61
CA GLN A 190 -13.58 -17.92 2.53
C GLN A 190 -13.71 -16.51 1.92
N VAL A 191 -13.56 -15.49 2.76
CA VAL A 191 -13.59 -14.08 2.36
C VAL A 191 -12.21 -13.64 1.85
N ASP A 192 -11.14 -14.18 2.43
CA ASP A 192 -9.76 -13.92 2.03
C ASP A 192 -9.47 -14.19 0.55
N ILE A 193 -10.14 -15.18 -0.04
CA ILE A 193 -10.06 -15.45 -1.48
C ILE A 193 -10.40 -14.20 -2.31
N LEU A 194 -11.35 -13.38 -1.86
CA LEU A 194 -11.71 -12.14 -2.55
C LEU A 194 -10.57 -11.11 -2.46
N PHE A 195 -9.85 -11.05 -1.34
CA PHE A 195 -8.68 -10.18 -1.19
C PHE A 195 -7.53 -10.63 -2.08
N VAL A 196 -7.28 -11.94 -2.18
CA VAL A 196 -6.24 -12.49 -3.06
C VAL A 196 -6.56 -12.19 -4.53
N ILE A 197 -7.78 -12.49 -4.97
CA ILE A 197 -8.21 -12.25 -6.36
C ILE A 197 -8.25 -10.74 -6.64
N GLY A 198 -8.83 -9.94 -5.75
CA GLY A 198 -8.90 -8.49 -5.87
C GLY A 198 -7.51 -7.86 -5.93
N GLY A 199 -6.63 -8.25 -5.02
CA GLY A 199 -5.23 -7.81 -4.98
C GLY A 199 -4.45 -8.17 -6.24
N ALA A 200 -4.66 -9.38 -6.77
CA ALA A 200 -4.05 -9.79 -8.05
C ALA A 200 -4.51 -8.90 -9.21
N PHE A 201 -5.80 -8.56 -9.27
CA PHE A 201 -6.33 -7.65 -10.30
C PHE A 201 -5.83 -6.21 -10.16
N VAL A 202 -5.53 -5.74 -8.94
CA VAL A 202 -4.87 -4.43 -8.74
C VAL A 202 -3.38 -4.48 -9.09
N GLY A 203 -2.70 -5.57 -8.72
CA GLY A 203 -1.28 -5.74 -8.99
C GLY A 203 -0.95 -5.93 -10.46
N PHE A 204 -1.82 -6.59 -11.23
CA PHE A 204 -1.59 -6.87 -12.64
C PHE A 204 -1.32 -5.59 -13.47
N PRO A 205 -2.14 -4.52 -13.39
CA PRO A 205 -1.83 -3.21 -13.99
C PRO A 205 -0.48 -2.61 -13.58
N LEU A 206 -0.12 -2.71 -12.29
CA LEU A 206 1.13 -2.16 -11.78
C LEU A 206 2.34 -2.89 -12.36
N VAL A 207 2.27 -4.22 -12.45
CA VAL A 207 3.31 -5.04 -13.09
C VAL A 207 3.40 -4.73 -14.59
N LEU A 208 2.26 -4.66 -15.30
CA LEU A 208 2.24 -4.30 -16.72
C LEU A 208 2.88 -2.93 -16.97
N THR A 209 2.55 -1.95 -16.15
CA THR A 209 3.11 -0.59 -16.21
C THR A 209 4.63 -0.62 -15.97
N LEU A 210 5.11 -1.43 -15.01
CA LEU A 210 6.54 -1.60 -14.70
C LEU A 210 7.33 -2.27 -15.84
N VAL A 211 6.75 -3.27 -16.50
CA VAL A 211 7.38 -3.98 -17.62
C VAL A 211 7.48 -3.08 -18.86
N ASN A 212 6.48 -2.22 -19.09
CA ASN A 212 6.42 -1.29 -20.23
C ASN A 212 6.93 0.12 -19.88
N ARG A 213 7.89 0.21 -18.95
CA ARG A 213 8.53 1.47 -18.58
C ARG A 213 9.30 2.06 -19.76
N LYS A 214 9.36 3.39 -19.84
CA LYS A 214 10.18 4.11 -20.83
C LYS A 214 11.52 4.61 -20.28
N VAL A 215 11.77 4.38 -18.99
CA VAL A 215 12.96 4.83 -18.27
C VAL A 215 14.00 3.72 -18.14
N ASP A 216 15.27 4.07 -18.32
CA ASP A 216 16.38 3.13 -18.17
C ASP A 216 16.68 2.83 -16.69
N HIS A 217 16.55 3.83 -15.83
CA HIS A 217 16.77 3.73 -14.39
C HIS A 217 15.45 3.83 -13.62
N LEU A 218 15.30 2.96 -12.63
CA LEU A 218 14.14 2.96 -11.74
C LEU A 218 14.40 3.86 -10.53
N TYR A 219 13.47 4.78 -10.28
CA TYR A 219 13.47 5.59 -9.06
C TYR A 219 13.27 4.70 -7.82
N VAL A 220 13.89 5.05 -6.70
CA VAL A 220 13.92 4.21 -5.48
C VAL A 220 12.52 3.87 -4.97
N SER A 221 11.56 4.80 -5.04
CA SER A 221 10.18 4.52 -4.64
C SER A 221 9.55 3.38 -5.44
N VAL A 222 9.92 3.21 -6.72
CA VAL A 222 9.42 2.09 -7.55
C VAL A 222 9.92 0.76 -7.02
N TRP A 223 11.13 0.70 -6.44
CA TRP A 223 11.65 -0.53 -5.83
C TRP A 223 10.81 -0.94 -4.63
N TYR A 224 10.52 0.01 -3.74
CA TYR A 224 9.67 -0.26 -2.56
C TYR A 224 8.25 -0.65 -2.96
N MET A 225 7.64 0.05 -3.93
CA MET A 225 6.29 -0.28 -4.42
C MET A 225 6.27 -1.66 -5.10
N GLY A 226 7.28 -1.98 -5.90
CA GLY A 226 7.42 -3.30 -6.53
C GLY A 226 7.60 -4.42 -5.51
N CYS A 227 8.53 -4.26 -4.57
CA CYS A 227 8.74 -5.23 -3.49
C CYS A 227 7.48 -5.43 -2.65
N ALA A 228 6.79 -4.35 -2.26
CA ALA A 228 5.55 -4.44 -1.50
C ALA A 228 4.47 -5.23 -2.24
N LEU A 229 4.35 -5.03 -3.56
CA LEU A 229 3.36 -5.71 -4.39
C LEU A 229 3.58 -7.23 -4.44
N PHE A 230 4.84 -7.68 -4.53
CA PHE A 230 5.16 -9.11 -4.57
C PHE A 230 5.25 -9.74 -3.18
N TRP A 231 5.57 -8.96 -2.15
CA TRP A 231 5.70 -9.48 -0.80
C TRP A 231 4.34 -9.80 -0.16
N PHE A 232 3.31 -9.01 -0.44
CA PHE A 232 1.98 -9.22 0.14
C PHE A 232 1.39 -10.63 -0.16
N PRO A 233 1.35 -11.13 -1.41
CA PRO A 233 0.89 -12.48 -1.70
C PRO A 233 1.74 -13.57 -1.03
N VAL A 234 3.05 -13.35 -0.88
CA VAL A 234 3.94 -14.32 -0.22
C VAL A 234 3.61 -14.43 1.27
N LEU A 235 3.41 -13.31 1.95
CA LEU A 235 2.96 -13.31 3.34
C LEU A 235 1.64 -14.06 3.49
N PHE A 236 0.70 -13.80 2.57
CA PHE A 236 -0.62 -14.41 2.60
C PHE A 236 -0.60 -15.92 2.37
N LEU A 237 0.31 -16.42 1.52
CA LEU A 237 0.47 -17.85 1.23
C LEU A 237 1.21 -18.62 2.33
N VAL A 238 2.08 -17.94 3.08
CA VAL A 238 2.92 -18.56 4.12
C VAL A 238 2.22 -18.60 5.47
N ALA A 239 1.35 -17.62 5.74
CA ALA A 239 0.52 -17.58 6.95
C ALA A 239 -0.50 -18.72 6.99
#